data_AF-A0A929ECV1-F1
#
_entry.id   AF-A0A929ECV1-F1
#
_cell.length_a   1.000
_cell.length_b   1.000
_cell.length_c   1.000
_cell.angle_alpha   90.00
_cell.angle_beta   90.00
_cell.angle_gamma   90.00
#
_symmetry.space_group_name_H-M   'P 1'
#
loop_
_entity.id
_entity.type
_entity.pdbx_description
1 polymer ?
#
loop_
_entity_poly.entity_id
_entity_poly.type
_entity_poly.pdbx_seq_one_letter_code
_entity_poly.pdbx_strand_id
1 'polypeptide(L)'
;MDKQSQINTDQQKLEDIISSREDGFGSILRRRREEKNMTLSDVVRQLHLDEKFIQAIECEDNTQLPAPAFVCGYIRNYARLLDLQHEGLIADYKKSLGEQVIEPELKVTKQKQISNSSIKSTLIILVFKLILLVGLIFGSWNLWL
;
A
#
# COMPACT_ATOMS: atom_id res chain seq x y z
N MET A 1 43.92 3.84 -18.74
CA MET A 1 42.62 3.57 -18.09
C MET A 1 42.25 4.85 -17.36
N ASP A 2 41.43 5.65 -18.01
CA ASP A 2 41.39 7.10 -17.81
C ASP A 2 40.55 7.46 -16.59
N LYS A 3 41.15 8.23 -15.67
CA LYS A 3 40.49 8.77 -14.48
C LYS A 3 39.20 9.55 -14.80
N GLN A 4 39.06 10.03 -16.04
CA GLN A 4 37.89 10.75 -16.54
C GLN A 4 36.63 9.88 -16.70
N SER A 5 36.77 8.57 -16.92
CA SER A 5 35.62 7.65 -17.05
C SER A 5 34.99 7.31 -15.69
N GLN A 6 35.78 7.32 -14.61
CA GLN A 6 35.30 7.06 -13.25
C GLN A 6 34.51 8.27 -12.70
N ILE A 7 35.00 9.49 -12.95
CA ILE A 7 34.39 10.74 -12.47
C ILE A 7 32.97 10.94 -13.01
N ASN A 8 32.73 10.62 -14.29
CA ASN A 8 31.38 10.73 -14.88
C ASN A 8 30.39 9.69 -14.31
N THR A 9 30.87 8.50 -13.98
CA THR A 9 30.04 7.43 -13.41
C THR A 9 29.62 7.75 -11.98
N ASP A 10 30.53 8.34 -11.20
CA ASP A 10 30.26 8.76 -9.82
C ASP A 10 29.35 10.00 -9.77
N GLN A 11 29.52 10.95 -10.69
CA GLN A 11 28.62 12.11 -10.80
C GLN A 11 27.20 11.70 -11.21
N GLN A 12 27.06 10.82 -12.19
CA GLN A 12 25.75 10.34 -12.63
C GLN A 12 25.04 9.53 -11.54
N LYS A 13 25.79 8.75 -10.76
CA LYS A 13 25.26 8.03 -9.60
C LYS A 13 24.84 8.97 -8.46
N LEU A 14 25.55 10.09 -8.26
CA LEU A 14 25.15 11.10 -7.27
C LEU A 14 23.87 11.83 -7.70
N GLU A 15 23.73 12.16 -8.99
CA GLU A 15 22.52 12.81 -9.51
C GLU A 15 21.29 11.90 -9.42
N ASP A 16 21.43 10.60 -9.74
CA ASP A 16 20.35 9.61 -9.58
C ASP A 16 19.94 9.46 -8.10
N ILE A 17 20.91 9.47 -7.17
CA ILE A 17 20.63 9.37 -5.73
C ILE A 17 19.92 10.63 -5.23
N ILE A 18 20.30 11.82 -5.67
CA ILE A 18 19.67 13.08 -5.26
C ILE A 18 18.26 13.20 -5.83
N SER A 19 18.08 12.86 -7.12
CA SER A 19 16.76 12.80 -7.78
C SER A 19 15.83 11.84 -7.05
N SER A 20 16.33 10.65 -6.66
CA SER A 20 15.57 9.64 -5.92
C SER A 20 15.10 10.04 -4.52
N ARG A 21 15.66 11.11 -3.93
CA ARG A 21 15.35 11.57 -2.57
C ARG A 21 14.33 12.71 -2.51
N GLU A 22 14.05 13.35 -3.65
CA GLU A 22 13.10 14.48 -3.77
C GLU A 22 11.80 14.06 -4.47
N ASP A 23 11.66 12.78 -4.79
CA ASP A 23 10.49 12.23 -5.45
C ASP A 23 9.29 12.16 -4.48
N GLY A 24 8.29 13.00 -4.73
CA GLY A 24 7.02 12.93 -4.01
C GLY A 24 6.27 11.61 -4.26
N PHE A 25 5.26 11.31 -3.42
CA PHE A 25 4.51 10.05 -3.47
C PHE A 25 3.92 9.72 -4.85
N GLY A 26 3.50 10.74 -5.61
CA GLY A 26 2.92 10.59 -6.95
C GLY A 26 3.95 10.11 -7.96
N SER A 27 5.14 10.70 -7.92
CA SER A 27 6.27 10.32 -8.79
C SER A 27 6.76 8.89 -8.50
N ILE A 28 6.80 8.48 -7.23
CA ILE A 28 7.15 7.11 -6.82
C ILE A 28 6.15 6.10 -7.41
N LEU A 29 4.85 6.37 -7.30
CA LEU A 29 3.80 5.53 -7.87
C LEU A 29 3.93 5.43 -9.39
N ARG A 30 4.10 6.57 -10.06
CA ARG A 30 4.27 6.63 -11.52
C ARG A 30 5.48 5.83 -11.98
N ARG A 31 6.64 6.05 -11.38
CA ARG A 31 7.87 5.33 -11.71
C ARG A 31 7.68 3.83 -11.58
N ARG A 32 7.12 3.38 -10.45
CA ARG A 32 6.89 1.95 -10.24
C ARG A 32 5.87 1.35 -11.22
N ARG A 33 4.84 2.11 -11.61
CA ARG A 33 3.91 1.70 -12.68
C ARG A 33 4.67 1.48 -13.99
N GLU A 34 5.52 2.42 -14.37
CA GLU A 34 6.32 2.37 -15.59
C GLU A 34 7.37 1.23 -15.54
N GLU A 35 8.03 0.99 -14.40
CA GLU A 35 8.93 -0.15 -14.18
C GLU A 35 8.23 -1.50 -14.36
N LYS A 36 6.94 -1.58 -14.00
CA LYS A 36 6.09 -2.76 -14.22
C LYS A 36 5.51 -2.83 -15.64
N ASN A 37 5.87 -1.91 -16.54
CA ASN A 37 5.34 -1.78 -17.90
C ASN A 37 3.81 -1.67 -17.95
N MET A 38 3.21 -1.04 -16.94
CA MET A 38 1.76 -0.84 -16.87
C MET A 38 1.37 0.51 -17.45
N THR A 39 0.35 0.54 -18.30
CA THR A 39 -0.23 1.80 -18.79
C THR A 39 -1.12 2.42 -17.71
N LEU A 40 -1.40 3.73 -17.86
CA LEU A 40 -2.38 4.41 -17.00
C LEU A 40 -3.76 3.71 -17.07
N SER A 41 -4.18 3.31 -18.26
CA SER A 41 -5.44 2.59 -18.50
C SER A 41 -5.48 1.21 -17.83
N ASP A 42 -4.34 0.52 -17.69
CA ASP A 42 -4.29 -0.75 -16.97
C ASP A 42 -4.55 -0.58 -15.48
N VAL A 43 -3.98 0.47 -14.88
CA VAL A 43 -4.22 0.82 -13.49
C VAL A 43 -5.68 1.22 -13.26
N VAL A 44 -6.23 2.08 -14.13
CA VAL A 44 -7.65 2.47 -14.13
C VAL A 44 -8.56 1.25 -14.10
N ARG A 45 -8.30 0.29 -14.99
CA ARG A 45 -9.08 -0.95 -15.11
C ARG A 45 -8.98 -1.83 -13.87
N GLN A 46 -7.78 -1.97 -13.30
CA GLN A 46 -7.54 -2.85 -12.15
C GLN A 46 -8.01 -2.25 -10.83
N LEU A 47 -7.95 -0.92 -10.68
CA LEU A 47 -8.39 -0.23 -9.47
C LEU A 47 -9.86 0.18 -9.52
N HIS A 48 -10.50 0.12 -10.71
CA HIS A 48 -11.86 0.60 -10.95
C HIS A 48 -12.04 2.07 -10.53
N LEU A 49 -11.07 2.91 -10.88
CA LEU A 49 -11.06 4.34 -10.60
C LEU A 49 -11.06 5.14 -11.90
N ASP A 50 -11.68 6.32 -11.89
CA ASP A 50 -11.58 7.24 -13.03
C ASP A 50 -10.12 7.59 -13.32
N GLU A 51 -9.79 7.68 -14.61
CA GLU A 51 -8.46 8.03 -15.10
C GLU A 51 -7.94 9.35 -14.53
N LYS A 52 -8.84 10.34 -14.39
CA LYS A 52 -8.52 11.64 -13.79
C LYS A 52 -7.96 11.52 -12.37
N PHE A 53 -8.40 10.53 -11.58
CA PHE A 53 -7.92 10.34 -10.22
C PHE A 53 -6.55 9.67 -10.19
N ILE A 54 -6.30 8.69 -11.07
CA ILE A 54 -4.97 8.07 -11.16
C ILE A 54 -3.94 9.11 -11.62
N GLN A 55 -4.30 9.91 -12.63
CA GLN A 55 -3.46 11.00 -13.12
C GLN A 55 -3.21 12.06 -12.04
N ALA A 56 -4.26 12.51 -11.34
CA ALA A 56 -4.13 13.48 -10.26
C ALA A 56 -3.27 12.95 -9.10
N ILE A 57 -3.33 11.66 -8.79
CA ILE A 57 -2.45 11.03 -7.78
C ILE A 57 -1.00 11.05 -8.25
N GLU A 58 -0.71 10.66 -9.50
CA GLU A 58 0.66 10.65 -10.05
C GLU A 58 1.27 12.05 -10.19
N CYS A 59 0.43 13.06 -10.41
CA CYS A 59 0.83 14.46 -10.51
C CYS A 59 0.73 15.23 -9.18
N GLU A 60 0.26 14.59 -8.12
CA GLU A 60 -0.01 15.21 -6.81
C GLU A 60 -0.95 16.43 -6.88
N ASP A 61 -1.86 16.44 -7.85
CA ASP A 61 -2.84 17.51 -8.05
C ASP A 61 -4.03 17.32 -7.11
N ASN A 62 -3.91 17.92 -5.92
CA ASN A 62 -4.95 17.88 -4.90
C ASN A 62 -6.28 18.56 -5.30
N THR A 63 -6.30 19.41 -6.34
CA THR A 63 -7.51 20.13 -6.75
C THR A 63 -8.53 19.25 -7.45
N GLN A 64 -8.08 18.14 -8.06
CA GLN A 64 -8.91 17.21 -8.82
C GLN A 64 -9.33 15.98 -8.00
N LEU A 65 -8.80 15.84 -6.77
CA LEU A 65 -9.02 14.68 -5.93
C LEU A 65 -10.29 14.83 -5.07
N PRO A 66 -10.99 13.72 -4.77
CA PRO A 66 -12.12 13.72 -3.86
C PRO A 66 -11.64 13.89 -2.40
N ALA A 67 -12.56 13.75 -1.44
CA ALA A 67 -12.22 13.95 -0.03
C ALA A 67 -11.00 13.09 0.42
N PRO A 68 -10.09 13.64 1.24
CA PRO A 68 -8.80 13.01 1.56
C PRO A 68 -8.85 11.56 2.07
N ALA A 69 -9.94 11.19 2.76
CA ALA A 69 -10.15 9.83 3.23
C ALA A 69 -10.22 8.81 2.07
N PHE A 70 -10.85 9.18 0.95
CA PHE A 70 -10.91 8.35 -0.26
C PHE A 70 -9.55 8.24 -0.93
N VAL A 71 -8.83 9.35 -1.04
CA VAL A 71 -7.49 9.39 -1.66
C VAL A 71 -6.52 8.49 -0.89
N CYS A 72 -6.55 8.50 0.45
CA CYS A 72 -5.76 7.57 1.25
C CYS A 72 -6.07 6.09 0.92
N GLY A 73 -7.33 5.78 0.57
CA GLY A 73 -7.73 4.47 0.08
C GLY A 73 -7.18 4.16 -1.31
N TYR A 74 -7.22 5.14 -2.22
CA TYR A 74 -6.70 5.01 -3.58
C TYR A 74 -5.19 4.79 -3.60
N ILE A 75 -4.43 5.60 -2.87
CA ILE A 75 -2.97 5.46 -2.72
C ILE A 75 -2.63 4.08 -2.16
N ARG A 76 -3.39 3.60 -1.15
CA ARG A 76 -3.18 2.26 -0.57
C ARG A 76 -3.37 1.15 -1.60
N ASN A 77 -4.47 1.19 -2.35
CA ASN A 77 -4.78 0.16 -3.34
C ASN A 77 -3.79 0.21 -4.52
N TYR A 78 -3.41 1.41 -4.94
CA TYR A 78 -2.44 1.60 -6.01
C TYR A 78 -1.05 1.09 -5.60
N ALA A 79 -0.58 1.45 -4.40
CA ALA A 79 0.67 0.92 -3.86
C ALA A 79 0.66 -0.62 -3.77
N ARG A 80 -0.45 -1.23 -3.33
CA ARG A 80 -0.60 -2.69 -3.31
C ARG A 80 -0.53 -3.32 -4.69
N LEU A 81 -1.20 -2.73 -5.67
CA LEU A 81 -1.11 -3.17 -7.07
C LEU A 81 0.35 -3.14 -7.58
N LEU A 82 1.12 -2.17 -7.11
CA LEU A 82 2.51 -1.95 -7.49
C LEU A 82 3.54 -2.68 -6.59
N ASP A 83 3.09 -3.51 -5.65
CA ASP A 83 3.94 -4.18 -4.64
C ASP A 83 4.82 -3.18 -3.84
N LEU A 84 4.26 -2.03 -3.51
CA LEU A 84 4.88 -0.98 -2.70
C LEU A 84 4.34 -0.97 -1.26
N GLN A 85 5.19 -0.54 -0.33
CA GLN A 85 4.75 -0.17 1.02
C GLN A 85 3.99 1.16 0.96
N HIS A 86 2.81 1.21 1.56
CA HIS A 86 1.89 2.34 1.43
C HIS A 86 1.96 3.35 2.57
N GLU A 87 2.56 3.00 3.70
CA GLU A 87 2.65 3.83 4.89
C GLU A 87 3.35 5.15 4.61
N GLY A 88 4.50 5.09 3.93
CA GLY A 88 5.28 6.28 3.54
C GLY A 88 4.51 7.17 2.56
N LEU A 89 3.98 6.58 1.49
CA LEU A 89 3.22 7.30 0.45
C LEU A 89 2.00 8.03 1.03
N ILE A 90 1.28 7.39 1.96
CA ILE A 90 0.12 8.00 2.63
C ILE A 90 0.57 9.09 3.60
N ALA A 91 1.71 8.92 4.27
CA ALA A 91 2.25 9.96 5.16
C ALA A 91 2.67 11.20 4.36
N ASP A 92 3.32 11.01 3.21
CA ASP A 92 3.73 12.09 2.30
C ASP A 92 2.51 12.83 1.74
N TYR A 93 1.48 12.09 1.30
CA TYR A 93 0.21 12.69 0.90
C TYR A 93 -0.44 13.51 2.01
N LYS A 94 -0.46 13.00 3.25
CA LYS A 94 -1.03 13.75 4.39
C LYS A 94 -0.21 15.01 4.69
N LYS A 95 1.10 14.95 4.51
CA LYS A 95 1.98 16.12 4.67
C LYS A 95 1.68 17.18 3.62
N SER A 96 1.44 16.79 2.36
CA SER A 96 1.09 17.75 1.29
C SER A 96 -0.28 18.42 1.51
N LEU A 97 -1.19 17.76 2.25
CA LEU A 97 -2.42 18.39 2.72
C LEU A 97 -2.20 19.35 3.91
N GLY A 98 -1.22 19.07 4.77
CA GLY A 98 -0.91 19.87 5.97
C GLY A 98 -0.27 21.24 5.68
N GLU A 99 0.30 21.42 4.49
CA GLU A 99 0.70 22.75 3.99
C GLU A 99 -0.52 23.59 3.54
N GLN A 100 -1.70 22.96 3.42
CA GLN A 100 -2.98 23.58 3.05
C GLN A 100 -4.01 23.59 4.20
N VAL A 101 -3.71 22.98 5.35
CA VAL A 101 -4.66 22.85 6.47
C VAL A 101 -4.03 23.36 7.76
N ILE A 102 -4.33 24.62 8.08
CA ILE A 102 -4.34 25.07 9.48
C ILE A 102 -5.35 24.16 10.20
N GLU A 103 -4.84 23.41 11.17
CA GLU A 103 -5.53 22.49 12.07
C GLU A 103 -7.01 22.83 12.35
N PRO A 104 -7.89 21.83 12.23
CA PRO A 104 -8.85 21.59 13.28
C PRO A 104 -8.51 20.26 13.95
N GLU A 105 -8.27 20.30 15.26
CA GLU A 105 -8.18 19.13 16.12
C GLU A 105 -9.41 18.23 15.93
N LEU A 106 -9.31 17.24 15.06
CA LEU A 106 -10.19 16.09 15.08
C LEU A 106 -9.50 15.03 15.91
N LYS A 107 -9.97 14.86 17.15
CA LYS A 107 -9.69 13.71 17.99
C LYS A 107 -10.03 12.44 17.20
N VAL A 108 -9.02 11.86 16.55
CA VAL A 108 -9.12 10.53 15.97
C VAL A 108 -9.17 9.57 17.16
N THR A 109 -10.37 9.20 17.59
CA THR A 109 -10.58 7.96 18.33
C THR A 109 -9.85 6.88 17.54
N LYS A 110 -8.77 6.33 18.11
CA LYS A 110 -8.00 5.22 17.54
C LYS A 110 -8.96 4.13 17.09
N GLN A 111 -9.31 4.11 15.81
CA GLN A 111 -10.02 3.01 15.21
C GLN A 111 -9.03 1.84 15.22
N LYS A 112 -9.30 0.86 16.08
CA LYS A 112 -8.58 -0.40 16.23
C LYS A 112 -8.18 -0.90 14.84
N GLN A 113 -6.88 -0.90 14.55
CA GLN A 113 -6.36 -1.45 13.31
C GLN A 113 -6.73 -2.92 13.27
N ILE A 114 -7.72 -3.27 12.47
CA ILE A 114 -8.02 -4.66 12.15
C ILE A 114 -6.97 -5.06 11.10
N SER A 115 -5.78 -5.41 11.59
CA SER A 115 -4.80 -6.10 10.76
C SER A 115 -5.44 -7.43 10.34
N ASN A 116 -5.55 -7.65 9.03
CA ASN A 116 -6.34 -8.74 8.45
C ASN A 116 -5.58 -10.09 8.48
N SER A 117 -4.92 -10.39 9.60
CA SER A 117 -3.88 -11.44 9.70
C SER A 117 -4.20 -12.59 10.68
N SER A 118 -5.43 -12.76 11.17
CA SER A 118 -5.69 -13.83 12.17
C SER A 118 -7.04 -14.54 12.13
N ILE A 119 -7.93 -14.24 11.18
CA ILE A 119 -9.25 -14.90 11.17
C ILE A 119 -9.13 -16.37 10.73
N LYS A 120 -8.19 -16.69 9.84
CA LYS A 120 -7.99 -18.06 9.34
C LYS A 120 -7.42 -19.00 10.41
N SER A 121 -6.52 -18.53 11.27
CA SER A 121 -5.94 -19.35 12.34
C SER A 121 -6.93 -19.62 13.47
N THR A 122 -7.77 -18.65 13.84
CA THR A 122 -8.82 -18.86 14.86
C THR A 122 -9.87 -19.88 14.39
N LEU A 123 -10.25 -19.87 13.10
CA LEU A 123 -11.21 -20.84 12.55
C LEU A 123 -10.62 -22.26 12.49
N ILE A 124 -9.35 -22.39 12.11
CA ILE A 124 -8.64 -23.69 12.09
C ILE A 124 -8.56 -24.31 13.49
N ILE A 125 -8.28 -23.51 14.53
CA ILE A 125 -8.21 -24.01 15.92
C ILE A 125 -9.57 -24.54 16.40
N LEU A 126 -10.67 -23.89 16.01
CA LEU A 126 -12.02 -24.33 16.39
C LEU A 126 -12.42 -25.65 15.72
N VAL A 127 -12.11 -25.81 14.43
CA VAL A 127 -12.40 -27.05 13.69
C VAL A 127 -11.59 -28.22 14.26
N PHE A 128 -10.30 -28.01 14.58
CA PHE A 128 -9.46 -29.04 15.19
C PHE A 128 -10.00 -29.52 16.55
N LYS A 129 -10.46 -28.60 17.41
CA LYS A 129 -11.07 -28.95 18.70
C LYS A 129 -12.35 -29.75 18.53
N LEU A 130 -13.19 -29.41 17.55
CA LEU A 130 -14.42 -30.12 17.28
C LEU A 130 -14.15 -31.57 16.84
N ILE A 131 -13.16 -31.78 15.97
CA ILE A 131 -12.79 -33.13 15.48
C ILE A 131 -12.29 -34.02 16.64
N LEU A 132 -11.45 -33.49 17.54
CA LEU A 132 -10.97 -34.26 18.70
C LEU A 132 -12.12 -34.67 19.63
N LEU A 133 -13.11 -33.78 19.82
CA LEU A 133 -14.25 -34.05 20.69
C LEU A 133 -15.16 -35.15 20.11
N VAL A 134 -15.42 -35.10 18.80
CA VAL A 134 -16.20 -36.15 18.10
C VAL A 134 -15.44 -37.50 18.08
N GLY A 135 -14.12 -37.47 17.87
CA GLY A 135 -13.30 -38.68 17.90
C GLY A 135 -13.31 -39.40 19.25
N LEU A 136 -13.34 -38.68 20.37
CA LEU A 136 -13.47 -39.27 21.70
C LEU A 136 -14.82 -39.96 21.91
N ILE A 137 -15.91 -39.35 21.42
CA ILE A 137 -17.27 -39.91 21.54
C ILE A 137 -17.41 -41.21 20.72
N PHE A 138 -16.88 -41.22 19.48
CA PHE A 138 -16.87 -42.42 18.63
C PHE A 138 -15.90 -43.51 19.12
N GLY A 139 -14.76 -43.12 19.69
CA GLY A 139 -13.80 -44.06 20.28
C GLY A 139 -14.36 -44.80 21.48
N SER A 140 -15.17 -44.14 22.32
CA SER A 140 -15.86 -44.78 23.44
C SER A 140 -16.96 -45.77 23.03
N TRP A 141 -17.49 -45.67 21.81
CA TRP A 141 -18.48 -46.62 21.27
C TRP A 141 -17.83 -47.92 20.73
N ASN A 142 -16.57 -47.87 20.30
CA ASN A 142 -15.84 -49.04 19.78
C ASN A 142 -15.15 -49.89 20.86
N LEU A 143 -15.10 -49.43 22.11
CA LEU A 143 -14.46 -50.17 23.21
C LEU A 143 -15.44 -51.00 24.07
N TRP A 144 -16.74 -50.97 23.75
CA TRP A 144 -17.77 -51.82 24.36
C TRP A 144 -18.54 -52.56 23.26
N LEU A 145 -17.81 -53.18 22.34
CA LEU A 145 -18.26 -54.27 21.48
C LEU A 145 -17.09 -55.22 21.29
#